data_AF-A0A2V9N5D7-F1
#
_entry.id   AF-A0A2V9N5D7-F1
#
_cell.length_a   1.000
_cell.length_b   1.000
_cell.length_c   1.000
_cell.angle_alpha   90.00
_cell.angle_beta   90.00
_cell.angle_gamma   90.00
#
_symmetry.space_group_name_H-M   'P 1'
#
loop_
_entity.id
_entity.type
_entity.pdbx_description
1 polymer ?
#
loop_
_entity_poly.entity_id
_entity_poly.type
_entity_poly.pdbx_seq_one_letter_code
_entity_poly.pdbx_strand_id
1 'polypeptide(L)'
;GVDKKFALLPDDTTLLADGADSTRVVLRVTDEFDRIRPFADDSIRFEIQGPGEIVGDNPFSLIGGTGAVWIRAKEQPGKVRLTAIHPQLGSQTVEFELSASPAEKI
;
A
#
# COMPACT_ATOMS: atom_id res chain seq x y z
N GLY A 1 22.25 -9.64 9.38
CA GLY A 1 21.91 -8.21 9.42
C GLY A 1 21.24 -7.85 10.72
N VAL A 2 21.75 -6.82 11.38
CA VAL A 2 20.91 -5.89 12.13
C VAL A 2 21.04 -4.59 11.36
N ASP A 3 20.06 -4.35 10.49
CA ASP A 3 19.39 -3.07 10.24
C ASP A 3 18.23 -3.37 9.27
N LYS A 4 17.01 -3.04 9.69
CA LYS A 4 15.78 -3.53 9.08
C LYS A 4 15.20 -2.46 8.14
N LYS A 5 15.17 -2.69 6.83
CA LYS A 5 14.49 -1.79 5.88
C LYS A 5 12.98 -2.05 5.90
N PHE A 6 12.19 -1.02 5.72
CA PHE A 6 10.75 -1.12 5.51
C PHE A 6 10.42 -0.68 4.08
N ALA A 7 9.77 -1.56 3.31
CA ALA A 7 9.41 -1.32 1.91
C ALA A 7 7.90 -1.38 1.71
N LEU A 8 7.40 -0.48 0.85
CA LEU A 8 6.01 -0.39 0.41
C LEU A 8 5.98 -0.53 -1.11
N LEU A 9 5.42 -1.63 -1.61
CA LEU A 9 5.57 -2.08 -3.00
C LEU A 9 4.19 -2.31 -3.62
N PRO A 10 3.68 -1.38 -4.44
CA PRO A 10 2.43 -1.55 -5.15
C PRO A 10 2.63 -2.48 -6.36
N ASP A 11 1.63 -3.31 -6.67
CA ASP A 11 1.62 -4.12 -7.89
C ASP A 11 1.43 -3.21 -9.13
N ASP A 12 0.52 -2.23 -9.02
CA ASP A 12 0.25 -1.18 -10.02
C ASP A 12 0.25 0.24 -9.43
N THR A 13 0.68 1.23 -10.22
CA THR A 13 0.64 2.67 -9.88
C THR A 13 -0.42 3.46 -10.66
N THR A 14 -1.24 2.78 -11.45
CA THR A 14 -2.32 3.39 -12.24
C THR A 14 -3.55 2.51 -12.16
N LEU A 15 -4.69 3.10 -11.87
CA LEU A 15 -5.98 2.41 -11.78
C LEU A 15 -7.06 3.17 -12.56
N LEU A 16 -8.17 2.49 -12.83
CA LEU A 16 -9.39 3.09 -13.35
C LEU A 16 -10.24 3.61 -12.18
N ALA A 17 -10.70 4.85 -12.31
CA ALA A 17 -11.61 5.48 -11.36
C ALA A 17 -13.06 4.99 -11.59
N ASP A 18 -13.31 3.69 -11.42
CA ASP A 18 -14.60 3.04 -11.62
C ASP A 18 -15.29 2.59 -10.32
N GLY A 19 -14.66 2.84 -9.17
CA GLY A 19 -15.17 2.42 -7.86
C GLY A 19 -14.85 0.97 -7.47
N ALA A 20 -14.17 0.20 -8.35
CA ALA A 20 -13.90 -1.22 -8.15
C ALA A 20 -12.42 -1.59 -8.37
N ASP A 21 -11.74 -0.94 -9.32
CA ASP A 21 -10.35 -1.26 -9.66
C ASP A 21 -9.45 -1.11 -8.43
N SER A 22 -8.58 -2.10 -8.24
CA SER A 22 -7.84 -2.26 -7.00
C SER A 22 -6.45 -2.84 -7.25
N THR A 23 -5.45 -2.26 -6.61
CA THR A 23 -4.07 -2.77 -6.59
C THR A 23 -3.71 -3.24 -5.19
N ARG A 24 -2.92 -4.32 -5.13
CA ARG A 24 -2.34 -4.79 -3.88
C ARG A 24 -1.05 -4.02 -3.61
N VAL A 25 -0.87 -3.61 -2.35
CA VAL A 25 0.35 -2.97 -1.87
C VAL A 25 1.00 -3.86 -0.83
N VAL A 26 2.16 -4.41 -1.17
CA VAL A 26 2.93 -5.31 -0.33
C VAL A 26 3.81 -4.52 0.63
N LEU A 27 3.82 -4.95 1.89
CA LEU A 27 4.68 -4.45 2.95
C LEU A 27 5.76 -5.48 3.25
N ARG A 28 7.01 -5.04 3.35
CA ARG A 28 8.12 -5.93 3.70
C ARG A 28 9.06 -5.29 4.70
N VAL A 29 9.43 -6.05 5.71
CA VAL A 29 10.57 -5.76 6.58
C VAL A 29 11.71 -6.68 6.20
N THR A 30 12.82 -6.11 5.72
CA THR A 30 13.98 -6.85 5.22
C THR A 30 15.26 -6.46 5.94
N ASP A 31 16.31 -7.27 5.83
CA ASP A 31 17.67 -6.84 6.18
C ASP A 31 18.29 -5.97 5.06
N GLU A 32 19.54 -5.57 5.25
CA GLU A 32 20.30 -4.77 4.30
C GLU A 32 20.46 -5.43 2.91
N PHE A 33 20.31 -6.76 2.83
CA PHE A 33 20.40 -7.58 1.62
C PHE A 33 19.02 -8.02 1.10
N ASP A 34 17.95 -7.33 1.51
CA ASP A 34 16.57 -7.56 1.11
C ASP A 34 16.02 -8.94 1.51
N ARG A 35 16.63 -9.60 2.51
CA ARG A 35 16.10 -10.84 3.09
C ARG A 35 15.01 -10.52 4.10
N ILE A 36 13.84 -11.13 3.93
CA ILE A 36 12.68 -10.97 4.83
C ILE A 36 13.08 -11.30 6.27
N ARG A 37 12.57 -10.52 7.22
CA ARG A 37 12.72 -10.75 8.65
C ARG A 37 11.51 -11.52 9.19
N PRO A 38 11.56 -12.86 9.31
CA PRO A 38 10.39 -13.68 9.64
C PRO A 38 9.81 -13.42 11.04
N PHE A 39 10.55 -12.76 11.92
CA PHE A 39 10.11 -12.39 13.26
C PHE A 39 9.72 -10.92 13.40
N ALA A 40 9.55 -10.18 12.30
CA ALA A 40 8.97 -8.84 12.34
C ALA A 40 7.44 -8.96 12.27
N ASP A 41 6.78 -8.46 13.31
CA ASP A 41 5.33 -8.50 13.53
C ASP A 41 4.76 -7.10 13.87
N ASP A 42 5.52 -6.06 13.50
CA ASP A 42 5.20 -4.66 13.78
C ASP A 42 3.82 -4.23 13.22
N SER A 43 3.15 -3.35 13.95
CA SER A 43 1.85 -2.78 13.56
C SER A 43 2.05 -1.54 12.69
N ILE A 44 1.65 -1.64 11.42
CA ILE A 44 1.79 -0.59 10.42
C ILE A 44 0.53 0.26 10.36
N ARG A 45 0.69 1.55 10.62
CA ARG A 45 -0.39 2.54 10.45
C ARG A 45 -0.37 3.07 9.02
N PHE A 46 -1.56 3.26 8.44
CA PHE A 46 -1.70 3.88 7.13
C PHE A 46 -2.39 5.24 7.19
N GLU A 47 -1.99 6.11 6.29
CA GLU A 47 -2.68 7.35 5.93
C GLU A 47 -2.91 7.34 4.42
N ILE A 48 -4.11 7.70 3.98
CA ILE A 48 -4.44 7.81 2.56
C ILE A 48 -5.07 9.17 2.27
N GLN A 49 -4.66 9.77 1.15
CA GLN A 49 -5.18 11.02 0.63
C GLN A 49 -5.60 10.84 -0.82
N GLY A 50 -6.61 11.58 -1.25
CA GLY A 50 -7.15 11.51 -2.61
C GLY A 50 -8.31 10.52 -2.77
N PRO A 51 -8.76 10.30 -4.02
CA PRO A 51 -9.96 9.52 -4.34
C PRO A 51 -9.73 7.99 -4.28
N GLY A 52 -9.07 7.50 -3.24
CA GLY A 52 -8.83 6.08 -3.00
C GLY A 52 -9.20 5.68 -1.57
N GLU A 53 -9.30 4.38 -1.32
CA GLU A 53 -9.50 3.86 0.02
C GLU A 53 -8.70 2.59 0.28
N ILE A 54 -8.37 2.38 1.56
CA ILE A 54 -7.67 1.18 2.03
C ILE A 54 -8.72 0.11 2.29
N VAL A 55 -8.54 -1.05 1.65
CA VAL A 55 -9.29 -2.27 1.93
C VAL A 55 -8.38 -3.20 2.73
N GLY A 56 -8.68 -3.31 4.02
CA GLY A 56 -7.88 -4.04 5.01
C GLY A 56 -7.87 -3.32 6.36
N ASP A 57 -7.18 -3.92 7.33
CA ASP A 57 -7.08 -3.35 8.67
C ASP A 57 -6.15 -2.12 8.70
N ASN A 58 -6.48 -1.16 9.56
CA ASN A 58 -5.61 -0.03 9.88
C ASN A 58 -5.74 0.30 11.38
N PRO A 59 -4.70 0.03 12.21
CA PRO A 59 -3.37 -0.44 11.80
C PRO A 59 -3.36 -1.93 11.40
N PHE A 60 -2.41 -2.31 10.55
CA PHE A 60 -2.21 -3.67 10.04
C PHE A 60 -1.00 -4.33 10.70
N SER A 61 -1.16 -5.52 11.27
CA SER A 61 -0.05 -6.26 11.88
C SER A 61 0.67 -7.14 10.86
N LEU A 62 1.98 -7.00 10.75
CA LEU A 62 2.79 -7.89 9.91
C LEU A 62 2.80 -9.32 10.48
N ILE A 63 2.94 -10.30 9.59
CA ILE A 63 3.15 -11.70 9.95
C ILE A 63 4.31 -12.21 9.09
N GLY A 64 5.34 -12.76 9.73
CA GLY A 64 6.51 -13.24 8.99
C GLY A 64 7.34 -12.11 8.35
N GLY A 65 7.26 -10.88 8.86
CA GLY A 65 7.90 -9.70 8.28
C GLY A 65 7.27 -9.20 6.98
N THR A 66 6.09 -9.69 6.63
CA THR A 66 5.38 -9.31 5.41
C THR A 66 3.90 -9.06 5.67
N GLY A 67 3.27 -8.35 4.75
CA GLY A 67 1.85 -8.06 4.78
C GLY A 67 1.40 -7.48 3.45
N ALA A 68 0.09 -7.32 3.27
CA ALA A 68 -0.45 -6.58 2.14
C ALA A 68 -1.78 -5.94 2.51
N VAL A 69 -2.03 -4.76 1.95
CA VAL A 69 -3.36 -4.13 1.91
C VAL A 69 -3.75 -3.94 0.45
N TRP A 70 -5.05 -3.76 0.20
CA TRP A 70 -5.53 -3.38 -1.12
C TRP A 70 -5.89 -1.90 -1.13
N ILE A 71 -5.57 -1.21 -2.22
CA ILE A 71 -6.01 0.16 -2.48
C ILE A 71 -7.04 0.11 -3.59
N ARG A 72 -8.27 0.51 -3.26
CA ARG A 72 -9.39 0.57 -4.20
C ARG A 72 -9.58 1.99 -4.70
N ALA A 73 -9.70 2.14 -6.01
CA ALA A 73 -10.06 3.39 -6.67
C ALA A 73 -11.53 3.73 -6.39
N LYS A 74 -11.83 5.02 -6.16
CA LYS A 74 -13.20 5.53 -6.19
C LYS A 74 -13.57 5.98 -7.61
N GLU A 75 -14.78 6.47 -7.81
CA GLU A 75 -15.30 6.91 -9.12
C GLU A 75 -14.76 8.28 -9.59
N GLN A 76 -13.71 8.81 -8.96
CA GLN A 76 -13.14 10.11 -9.28
C GLN A 76 -11.68 9.98 -9.73
N PRO A 77 -11.33 10.46 -10.94
CA PRO A 77 -9.94 10.54 -11.38
C PRO A 77 -9.10 11.44 -10.49
N GLY A 78 -7.79 11.20 -10.46
CA GLY A 78 -6.82 12.02 -9.75
C GLY A 78 -5.78 11.21 -8.99
N LYS A 79 -5.01 11.90 -8.16
CA LYS A 79 -3.89 11.29 -7.45
C LYS A 79 -4.30 10.75 -6.09
N VAL A 80 -3.89 9.51 -5.82
CA VAL A 80 -3.98 8.89 -4.49
C VAL A 80 -2.59 8.78 -3.91
N ARG A 81 -2.44 9.19 -2.65
CA ARG A 81 -1.17 9.09 -1.91
C ARG A 81 -1.37 8.20 -0.70
N LEU A 82 -0.69 7.06 -0.66
CA LEU A 82 -0.68 6.14 0.47
C LEU A 82 0.65 6.29 1.22
N THR A 83 0.57 6.58 2.51
CA THR A 83 1.71 6.57 3.42
C THR A 83 1.53 5.44 4.44
N ALA A 84 2.51 4.53 4.49
CA ALA A 84 2.61 3.50 5.51
C ALA A 84 3.66 3.92 6.54
N ILE A 85 3.34 3.82 7.82
CA ILE A 85 4.16 4.29 8.93
C ILE A 85 4.53 3.08 9.79
N HIS A 86 5.81 2.72 9.75
CA HIS A 86 6.37 1.70 10.62
C HIS A 86 6.83 2.34 11.94
N PRO A 87 6.54 1.75 13.11
CA PRO A 87 6.81 2.38 14.42
C PRO A 87 8.30 2.70 14.66
N GLN A 88 9.20 1.87 14.12
CA GLN A 88 10.65 2.02 14.29
C GLN A 88 11.42 2.42 13.02
N LEU A 89 10.94 2.06 11.83
CA LEU A 89 11.70 2.14 10.56
C LEU A 89 11.30 3.34 9.70
N GLY A 90 10.48 4.24 10.26
CA GLY A 90 9.98 5.42 9.57
C GLY A 90 8.82 5.11 8.63
N SER A 91 8.55 6.04 7.71
CA SER A 91 7.44 5.94 6.77
C SER A 91 7.91 5.69 5.35
N GLN A 92 7.03 5.07 4.57
CA GLN A 92 7.15 4.92 3.12
C GLN A 92 5.89 5.46 2.47
N THR A 93 6.05 6.06 1.30
CA THR A 93 4.93 6.64 0.56
C THR A 93 4.95 6.17 -0.88
N VAL A 94 3.77 5.84 -1.41
CA VAL A 94 3.55 5.51 -2.82
C VAL A 94 2.38 6.34 -3.34
N GLU A 95 2.45 6.67 -4.63
CA GLU A 95 1.41 7.44 -5.33
C GLU A 95 0.80 6.61 -6.44
N PHE A 96 -0.51 6.77 -6.64
CA PHE A 96 -1.28 6.15 -7.71
C PHE A 96 -1.95 7.24 -8.54
N GLU A 97 -2.01 7.03 -9.85
CA GLU A 97 -2.79 7.86 -10.77
C GLU A 97 -4.10 7.14 -11.09
N LEU A 98 -5.23 7.75 -10.75
CA LEU A 98 -6.55 7.25 -11.14
C LEU A 98 -6.98 7.92 -12.44
N SER A 99 -7.12 7.13 -13.49
CA SER A 99 -7.59 7.58 -14.80
C SER A 99 -9.11 7.41 -14.91
N ALA A 100 -9.77 8.25 -15.72
CA ALA A 100 -11.21 8.14 -15.92
C ALA A 100 -11.58 6.78 -16.52
N SER A 101 -12.59 6.13 -15.95
CA SER A 101 -13.15 4.93 -16.54
C SER A 101 -14.04 5.30 -17.74
N PRO A 102 -13.90 4.63 -18.90
CA PRO A 102 -14.81 4.82 -20.02
C PRO A 102 -16.23 4.41 -19.63
N ALA A 103 -17.24 5.12 -20.14
CA ALA A 103 -18.63 4.77 -19.91
C ALA A 103 -18.92 3.34 -20.38
N GLU A 104 -19.62 2.57 -19.55
CA GLU A 104 -20.07 1.22 -19.90
C GLU A 104 -20.94 1.29 -21.16
N LYS A 105 -20.58 0.52 -22.19
CA LYS A 105 -21.36 0.42 -23.41
C LYS A 105 -22.47 -0.59 -23.17
N ILE A 106 -23.71 -0.09 -23.07
CA ILE A 106 -24.95 -0.87 -23.04
C ILE A 106 -25.28 -1.35 -24.45
#